data_AF-W4VNQ5-F1
#
_entry.id   AF-W4VNQ5-F1
#
_cell.length_a   1.000
_cell.length_b   1.000
_cell.length_c   1.000
_cell.angle_alpha   90.00
_cell.angle_beta   90.00
_cell.angle_gamma   90.00
#
_symmetry.space_group_name_H-M   'P 1'
#
loop_
_entity.id
_entity.type
_entity.pdbx_description
1 polymer ?
#
loop_
_entity_poly.entity_id
_entity_poly.type
_entity_poly.pdbx_seq_one_letter_code
_entity_poly.pdbx_strand_id
1 'polypeptide(L)'
;MKRNIEADNNIKKDLKENQEMLQEIFHNSIDIKFRNFQLQNQEKTSAFICYMEGMVSEEFIHFNIMDGLVGTDLKDMNVDSPGFITILKNQMIKAPSMKDSIILDEVIDGILTGQTAIFINQSDRVLLVTTVHFQSRGIEEPETEATVRGSREGFNEVIQTNTSLIRRKINNPNLIFEELIIGKETKTKVRIAYLDNVANKEVIEEVRTRLKKIKTDAILETGYLEQYIEDHPSSIFPTIGNSEKSDKVAAKILEGRVAIFCDGTPFVLTVPHLFIEVFQVPEDYYINTYTSSLIRIFRIMSLFLTVSTPAVFVAAATFHHEMVPTLLLTTMAAAEERVPFPILLEAIIMIVIFELLREAGGPNA
;
A
#
# COMPACT_ATOMS: atom_id res chain seq x y z
N MET A 1 -4.34 6.69 22.45
CA MET A 1 -4.50 5.91 23.70
C MET A 1 -3.09 5.62 24.21
N LYS A 2 -2.80 5.98 25.46
CA LYS A 2 -1.44 6.08 26.03
C LYS A 2 -0.74 4.71 26.07
N ARG A 3 0.55 4.68 25.72
CA ARG A 3 1.48 3.57 25.97
C ARG A 3 1.29 3.08 27.41
N ASN A 4 0.90 1.82 27.55
CA ASN A 4 0.94 1.07 28.81
C ASN A 4 1.88 -0.14 28.67
N ILE A 5 2.86 -0.06 27.75
CA ILE A 5 3.97 -1.01 27.60
C ILE A 5 5.22 -0.35 28.21
N GLU A 6 5.18 -0.04 29.51
CA GLU A 6 6.37 0.31 30.30
C GLU A 6 6.79 -0.83 31.24
N ALA A 7 6.17 -2.00 31.10
CA ALA A 7 6.55 -3.19 31.84
C ALA A 7 7.50 -4.06 30.99
N ASP A 8 8.80 -3.85 31.20
CA ASP A 8 9.93 -4.70 30.79
C ASP A 8 10.29 -4.68 29.30
N ASN A 9 10.93 -3.58 28.87
CA ASN A 9 11.38 -3.35 27.49
C ASN A 9 12.67 -4.12 27.10
N ASN A 10 13.02 -5.14 27.88
CA ASN A 10 14.23 -5.93 27.71
C ASN A 10 13.91 -7.30 27.12
N ILE A 11 14.86 -7.83 26.37
CA ILE A 11 14.81 -9.18 25.82
C ILE A 11 14.81 -10.21 26.97
N LYS A 12 13.91 -11.18 26.88
CA LYS A 12 13.78 -12.26 27.86
C LYS A 12 14.77 -13.39 27.56
N LYS A 13 15.13 -14.18 28.56
CA LYS A 13 15.97 -15.38 28.34
C LYS A 13 15.20 -16.54 27.72
N ASP A 14 13.87 -16.58 27.87
CA ASP A 14 13.03 -17.59 27.24
C ASP A 14 12.76 -17.22 25.78
N LEU A 15 13.13 -18.13 24.89
CA LEU A 15 12.95 -17.99 23.46
C LEU A 15 11.46 -17.95 23.07
N LYS A 16 10.61 -18.73 23.73
CA LYS A 16 9.17 -18.78 23.42
C LYS A 16 8.48 -17.48 23.77
N GLU A 17 8.78 -16.92 24.93
CA GLU A 17 8.24 -15.65 25.40
C GLU A 17 8.57 -14.52 24.41
N ASN A 18 9.84 -14.41 23.98
CA ASN A 18 10.22 -13.41 22.97
C ASN A 18 9.50 -13.61 21.63
N GLN A 19 9.30 -14.86 21.18
CA GLN A 19 8.61 -15.14 19.93
C GLN A 19 7.14 -14.72 20.01
N GLU A 20 6.44 -15.05 21.11
CA GLU A 20 5.05 -14.66 21.35
C GLU A 20 4.90 -13.14 21.46
N MET A 21 5.84 -12.46 22.15
CA MET A 21 5.88 -11.00 22.23
C MET A 21 6.01 -10.36 20.84
N LEU A 22 6.92 -10.83 19.99
CA LEU A 22 7.06 -10.30 18.62
C LEU A 22 5.83 -10.59 17.76
N GLN A 23 5.21 -11.76 17.90
CA GLN A 23 3.98 -12.10 17.19
C GLN A 23 2.82 -11.18 17.58
N GLU A 24 2.72 -10.81 18.85
CA GLU A 24 1.74 -9.84 19.35
C GLU A 24 2.02 -8.43 18.81
N ILE A 25 3.28 -7.96 18.89
CA ILE A 25 3.69 -6.62 18.44
C ILE A 25 3.46 -6.41 16.94
N PHE A 26 3.74 -7.43 16.13
CA PHE A 26 3.50 -7.40 14.69
C PHE A 26 2.12 -7.95 14.29
N HIS A 27 1.25 -8.22 15.26
CA HIS A 27 -0.13 -8.70 15.04
C HIS A 27 -0.25 -9.89 14.07
N ASN A 28 0.73 -10.80 14.06
CA ASN A 28 0.82 -11.92 13.11
C ASN A 28 0.74 -11.50 11.63
N SER A 29 1.26 -10.31 11.30
CA SER A 29 1.35 -9.83 9.92
C SER A 29 2.13 -10.82 9.04
N ILE A 30 1.60 -11.13 7.86
CA ILE A 30 2.10 -12.22 7.00
C ILE A 30 3.53 -12.01 6.48
N ASP A 31 3.96 -10.75 6.40
CA ASP A 31 5.27 -10.33 5.92
C ASP A 31 6.38 -10.48 6.97
N ILE A 32 6.05 -10.74 8.24
CA ILE A 32 7.04 -11.07 9.27
C ILE A 32 7.21 -12.59 9.34
N LYS A 33 8.42 -13.08 9.05
CA LYS A 33 8.74 -14.51 9.06
C LYS A 33 9.52 -14.87 10.31
N PHE A 34 9.09 -15.95 10.93
CA PHE A 34 9.78 -16.61 12.04
C PHE A 34 10.27 -17.97 11.55
N ARG A 35 11.56 -18.26 11.72
CA ARG A 35 12.13 -19.57 11.41
C ARG A 35 12.90 -20.10 12.61
N ASN A 36 12.40 -21.20 13.16
CA ASN A 36 13.00 -21.91 14.29
C ASN A 36 14.01 -22.95 13.79
N PHE A 37 15.12 -23.10 14.50
CA PHE A 37 16.15 -24.09 14.22
C PHE A 37 16.89 -24.49 15.50
N GLN A 38 17.62 -25.60 15.43
CA GLN A 38 18.47 -26.08 16.51
C GLN A 38 19.92 -25.89 16.13
N LEU A 39 20.73 -25.45 17.10
CA LEU A 39 22.18 -25.37 16.94
C LEU A 39 22.77 -26.78 17.04
N GLN A 40 23.70 -27.12 16.15
CA GLN A 40 24.26 -28.47 16.05
C GLN A 40 25.04 -28.85 17.32
N ASN A 41 24.86 -30.09 17.78
CA ASN A 41 25.49 -30.67 18.98
C ASN A 41 25.18 -29.97 20.31
N GLN A 42 24.15 -29.12 20.35
CA GLN A 42 23.52 -28.66 21.58
C GLN A 42 22.03 -28.97 21.53
N GLU A 43 21.63 -30.20 21.89
CA GLU A 43 20.22 -30.66 21.88
C GLU A 43 19.26 -29.78 22.70
N LYS A 44 19.78 -28.83 23.50
CA LYS A 44 19.01 -27.92 24.35
C LYS A 44 19.00 -26.45 23.91
N THR A 45 19.81 -26.06 22.92
CA THR A 45 19.93 -24.66 22.51
C THR A 45 19.17 -24.45 21.20
N SER A 46 17.89 -24.08 21.36
CA SER A 46 17.05 -23.66 20.24
C SER A 46 17.36 -22.19 19.89
N ALA A 47 17.19 -21.85 18.62
CA ALA A 47 17.30 -20.48 18.13
C ALA A 47 16.19 -20.19 17.12
N PHE A 48 15.86 -18.92 16.94
CA PHE A 48 15.02 -18.50 15.82
C PHE A 48 15.55 -17.24 15.18
N ILE A 49 15.25 -17.09 13.90
CA ILE A 49 15.41 -15.83 13.19
C ILE A 49 14.04 -15.20 12.94
N CYS A 50 14.01 -13.88 13.05
CA CYS A 50 12.89 -13.03 12.67
C CYS A 50 13.35 -12.02 11.62
N TYR A 51 12.63 -11.92 10.52
CA TYR A 51 12.93 -10.99 9.44
C TYR A 51 11.66 -10.63 8.66
N MET A 52 11.73 -9.54 7.91
CA MET A 52 10.64 -9.11 7.04
C MET A 52 10.83 -9.59 5.60
N GLU A 53 9.86 -10.33 5.09
CA GLU A 53 9.82 -10.86 3.73
C GLU A 53 9.88 -9.72 2.69
N GLY A 54 10.76 -9.87 1.71
CA GLY A 54 10.96 -8.89 0.62
C GLY A 54 11.79 -7.64 0.97
N MET A 55 12.18 -7.45 2.24
CA MET A 55 13.17 -6.43 2.64
C MET A 55 14.56 -7.03 2.95
N VAL A 56 14.70 -8.34 2.83
CA VAL A 56 15.94 -9.09 3.09
C VAL A 56 16.26 -10.04 1.94
N SER A 57 17.53 -10.43 1.81
CA SER A 57 17.93 -11.51 0.91
C SER A 57 17.80 -12.85 1.63
N GLU A 58 16.80 -13.65 1.26
CA GLU A 58 16.61 -14.99 1.83
C GLU A 58 17.78 -15.93 1.53
N GLU A 59 18.38 -15.81 0.33
CA GLU A 59 19.61 -16.53 -0.02
C GLU A 59 20.76 -16.16 0.92
N PHE A 60 20.92 -14.87 1.23
CA PHE A 60 21.94 -14.41 2.17
C PHE A 60 21.69 -14.98 3.57
N ILE A 61 20.43 -14.97 4.04
CA ILE A 61 20.06 -15.58 5.32
C ILE A 61 20.40 -17.07 5.32
N HIS A 62 20.06 -17.78 4.25
CA HIS A 62 20.35 -19.21 4.15
C HIS A 62 21.86 -19.49 4.20
N PHE A 63 22.64 -18.92 3.28
CA PHE A 63 24.05 -19.29 3.10
C PHE A 63 24.99 -18.65 4.13
N ASN A 64 24.70 -17.45 4.63
CA ASN A 64 25.61 -16.71 5.49
C ASN A 64 25.22 -16.68 6.97
N ILE A 65 23.97 -17.02 7.29
CA ILE A 65 23.48 -17.14 8.66
C ILE A 65 23.18 -18.61 8.97
N MET A 66 22.23 -19.22 8.27
CA MET A 66 21.74 -20.56 8.61
C MET A 66 22.82 -21.64 8.48
N ASP A 67 23.54 -21.69 7.36
CA ASP A 67 24.60 -22.70 7.15
C ASP A 67 25.74 -22.55 8.17
N GLY A 68 26.08 -21.32 8.55
CA GLY A 68 27.08 -21.04 9.59
C GLY A 68 26.65 -21.49 10.98
N LEU A 69 25.38 -21.30 11.33
CA LEU A 69 24.82 -21.65 12.64
C LEU A 69 24.47 -23.14 12.79
N VAL A 70 24.02 -23.78 11.71
CA VAL A 70 23.60 -25.20 11.71
C VAL A 70 24.73 -26.14 11.33
N GLY A 71 25.72 -25.69 10.57
CA GLY A 71 26.80 -26.54 10.05
C GLY A 71 28.08 -26.60 10.89
N THR A 72 28.14 -25.88 12.01
CA THR A 72 29.36 -25.78 12.83
C THR A 72 29.19 -26.50 14.16
N ASP A 73 30.16 -27.36 14.50
CA ASP A 73 30.17 -28.11 15.76
C ASP A 73 30.47 -27.17 16.95
N LEU A 74 29.46 -26.93 17.81
CA LEU A 74 29.55 -26.08 19.00
C LEU A 74 29.92 -26.84 20.29
N LYS A 75 30.52 -28.03 20.17
CA LYS A 75 31.07 -28.75 21.33
C LYS A 75 31.97 -27.82 22.14
N ASP A 76 31.69 -27.76 23.44
CA ASP A 76 32.44 -27.01 24.47
C ASP A 76 32.16 -25.50 24.62
N MET A 77 31.15 -24.92 23.96
CA MET A 77 30.80 -23.50 24.15
C MET A 77 29.66 -23.29 25.15
N ASN A 78 29.92 -22.48 26.19
CA ASN A 78 28.89 -22.05 27.14
C ASN A 78 28.09 -20.86 26.58
N VAL A 79 26.79 -21.10 26.32
CA VAL A 79 25.84 -20.14 25.71
C VAL A 79 25.69 -18.86 26.54
N ASP A 80 25.81 -18.97 27.87
CA ASP A 80 25.65 -17.86 28.82
C ASP A 80 26.95 -17.00 28.95
N SER A 81 28.02 -17.34 28.23
CA SER A 81 29.26 -16.55 28.27
C SER A 81 29.21 -15.36 27.30
N PRO A 82 29.70 -14.16 27.70
CA PRO A 82 29.81 -13.00 26.79
C PRO A 82 30.63 -13.29 25.52
N GLY A 83 31.49 -14.31 25.59
CA GLY A 83 32.29 -14.79 24.45
C GLY A 83 31.45 -15.47 23.36
N PHE A 84 30.30 -16.07 23.68
CA PHE A 84 29.50 -16.83 22.72
C PHE A 84 28.95 -15.94 21.59
N ILE A 85 28.36 -14.79 21.93
CA ILE A 85 27.91 -13.80 20.93
C ILE A 85 29.09 -13.27 20.10
N THR A 86 30.26 -13.12 20.72
CA THR A 86 31.47 -12.66 20.03
C THR A 86 31.98 -13.69 19.03
N ILE A 87 31.91 -14.98 19.38
CA ILE A 87 32.27 -16.09 18.49
C ILE A 87 31.29 -16.17 17.32
N LEU A 88 29.98 -16.08 17.58
CA LEU A 88 28.96 -16.06 16.52
C LEU A 88 29.21 -14.93 15.52
N LYS A 89 29.48 -13.72 16.02
CA LYS A 89 29.80 -12.53 15.20
C LYS A 89 31.07 -12.71 14.37
N ASN A 90 32.13 -13.29 14.93
CA ASN A 90 33.44 -13.26 14.28
C ASN A 90 33.75 -14.52 13.46
N GLN A 91 33.09 -15.65 13.74
CA GLN A 91 33.48 -16.96 13.19
C GLN A 91 32.36 -17.67 12.43
N MET A 92 31.08 -17.39 12.74
CA MET A 92 29.96 -18.20 12.25
C MET A 92 29.07 -17.46 11.25
N ILE A 93 28.81 -16.17 11.49
CA ILE A 93 27.95 -15.37 10.62
C ILE A 93 28.82 -14.50 9.72
N LYS A 94 28.64 -14.67 8.41
CA LYS A 94 29.38 -13.91 7.40
C LYS A 94 28.55 -12.72 6.96
N ALA A 95 28.58 -11.62 7.72
CA ALA A 95 27.78 -10.43 7.41
C ALA A 95 28.58 -9.12 7.35
N PRO A 96 28.17 -8.15 6.52
CA PRO A 96 28.84 -6.85 6.41
C PRO A 96 28.82 -6.07 7.72
N SER A 97 27.75 -6.20 8.50
CA SER A 97 27.58 -5.51 9.78
C SER A 97 26.65 -6.30 10.69
N MET A 98 27.00 -6.29 11.98
CA MET A 98 26.24 -6.93 13.04
C MET A 98 26.24 -6.07 14.29
N LYS A 99 25.08 -5.92 14.92
CA LYS A 99 24.90 -5.26 16.21
C LYS A 99 24.23 -6.25 17.17
N ASP A 100 24.59 -6.24 18.43
CA ASP A 100 23.82 -6.92 19.47
C ASP A 100 23.00 -5.90 20.27
N SER A 101 21.80 -6.29 20.68
CA SER A 101 20.93 -5.47 21.52
C SER A 101 20.27 -6.30 22.61
N ILE A 102 20.01 -5.65 23.74
CA ILE A 102 19.21 -6.16 24.87
C ILE A 102 17.84 -5.48 24.95
N ILE A 103 17.62 -4.43 24.15
CA ILE A 103 16.43 -3.57 24.18
C ILE A 103 15.50 -4.01 23.06
N LEU A 104 14.24 -4.30 23.40
CA LEU A 104 13.26 -4.80 22.45
C LEU A 104 12.96 -3.79 21.34
N ASP A 105 12.82 -2.50 21.67
CA ASP A 105 12.57 -1.42 20.70
C ASP A 105 13.66 -1.36 19.61
N GLU A 106 14.94 -1.50 19.97
CA GLU A 106 16.03 -1.51 18.98
C GLU A 106 15.94 -2.73 18.04
N VAL A 107 15.46 -3.86 18.55
CA VAL A 107 15.26 -5.08 17.75
C VAL A 107 14.09 -4.89 16.78
N ILE A 108 12.98 -4.30 17.25
CA ILE A 108 11.82 -3.97 16.41
C ILE A 108 12.24 -3.03 15.28
N ASP A 109 12.93 -1.94 15.61
CA ASP A 109 13.44 -0.98 14.61
C ASP A 109 14.41 -1.65 13.62
N GLY A 110 15.27 -2.56 14.10
CA GLY A 110 16.15 -3.36 13.26
C GLY A 110 15.37 -4.22 12.26
N ILE A 111 14.37 -4.95 12.72
CA ILE A 111 13.52 -5.80 11.86
C ILE A 111 12.78 -4.94 10.83
N LEU A 112 12.19 -3.82 11.24
CA LEU A 112 11.45 -2.93 10.35
C LEU A 112 12.33 -2.22 9.33
N THR A 113 13.64 -2.10 9.58
CA THR A 113 14.62 -1.56 8.63
C THR A 113 15.27 -2.63 7.74
N GLY A 114 14.81 -3.89 7.82
CA GLY A 114 15.28 -4.99 6.98
C GLY A 114 16.51 -5.73 7.52
N GLN A 115 16.77 -5.66 8.83
CA GLN A 115 17.76 -6.51 9.48
C GLN A 115 17.12 -7.85 9.88
N THR A 116 17.93 -8.91 9.92
CA THR A 116 17.51 -10.19 10.49
C THR A 116 17.88 -10.23 11.96
N ALA A 117 16.90 -10.43 12.83
CA ALA A 117 17.09 -10.60 14.26
C ALA A 117 17.26 -12.09 14.60
N ILE A 118 18.34 -12.44 15.28
CA ILE A 118 18.64 -13.81 15.71
C ILE A 118 18.52 -13.90 17.22
N PHE A 119 17.62 -14.76 17.67
CA PHE A 119 17.36 -15.06 19.06
C PHE A 119 17.92 -16.43 19.40
N ILE A 120 18.58 -16.53 20.56
CA ILE A 120 19.18 -17.77 21.04
C ILE A 120 18.65 -18.04 22.43
N ASN A 121 18.19 -19.28 22.65
CA ASN A 121 17.65 -19.68 23.93
C ASN A 121 18.66 -19.46 25.06
N GLN A 122 18.19 -18.98 26.21
CA GLN A 122 18.99 -18.63 27.39
C GLN A 122 19.89 -17.39 27.26
N SER A 123 19.90 -16.72 26.11
CA SER A 123 20.58 -15.43 25.94
C SER A 123 19.62 -14.25 26.18
N ASP A 124 20.11 -13.21 26.85
CA ASP A 124 19.42 -11.92 27.01
C ASP A 124 19.78 -10.93 25.88
N ARG A 125 20.54 -11.38 24.87
CA ARG A 125 20.99 -10.59 23.72
C ARG A 125 20.43 -11.14 22.42
N VAL A 126 20.01 -10.22 21.57
CA VAL A 126 19.61 -10.48 20.18
C VAL A 126 20.70 -9.98 19.26
N LEU A 127 21.03 -10.77 18.24
CA LEU A 127 21.94 -10.36 17.19
C LEU A 127 21.15 -9.81 16.00
N LEU A 128 21.35 -8.54 15.68
CA LEU A 128 20.84 -7.90 14.47
C LEU A 128 21.90 -7.97 13.37
N VAL A 129 21.56 -8.69 12.30
CA VAL A 129 22.43 -8.89 11.15
C VAL A 129 21.89 -8.07 9.99
N THR A 130 22.75 -7.24 9.39
CA THR A 130 22.35 -6.47 8.20
C THR A 130 22.23 -7.40 7.00
N THR A 131 20.98 -7.71 6.66
CA THR A 131 20.58 -8.57 5.53
C THR A 131 19.75 -7.81 4.49
N VAL A 132 19.74 -6.48 4.61
CA VAL A 132 18.91 -5.56 3.82
C VAL A 132 19.18 -5.81 2.34
N HIS A 133 18.14 -6.22 1.63
CA HIS A 133 18.16 -6.37 0.19
C HIS A 133 16.78 -6.07 -0.34
N PHE A 134 16.71 -5.12 -1.27
CA PHE A 134 15.48 -4.75 -1.93
C PHE A 134 15.48 -5.35 -3.32
N GLN A 135 14.43 -6.10 -3.66
CA GLN A 135 14.21 -6.50 -5.04
C GLN A 135 14.00 -5.24 -5.88
N SER A 136 14.99 -4.91 -6.71
CA SER A 136 15.02 -3.70 -7.53
C SER A 136 14.65 -3.92 -9.00
N ARG A 137 14.41 -5.16 -9.43
CA ARG A 137 14.02 -5.41 -10.83
C ARG A 137 12.59 -4.92 -11.07
N GLY A 138 12.48 -3.91 -11.94
CA GLY A 138 11.22 -3.52 -12.58
C GLY A 138 10.33 -2.57 -11.81
N ILE A 139 10.87 -1.74 -10.90
CA ILE A 139 10.09 -0.56 -10.44
C ILE A 139 10.24 0.49 -11.53
N GLU A 140 9.30 0.47 -12.46
CA GLU A 140 9.20 1.44 -13.55
C GLU A 140 8.31 2.62 -13.13
N GLU A 141 8.35 3.68 -13.92
CA GLU A 141 7.45 4.81 -13.71
C GLU A 141 6.01 4.36 -14.02
N PRO A 142 5.02 4.65 -13.15
CA PRO A 142 3.63 4.29 -13.41
C PRO A 142 3.18 4.88 -14.76
N GLU A 143 2.70 4.03 -15.66
CA GLU A 143 2.31 4.44 -17.01
C GLU A 143 1.06 5.33 -16.96
N THR A 144 0.11 5.02 -16.05
CA THR A 144 -1.16 5.76 -15.95
C THR A 144 -1.10 6.96 -15.01
N GLU A 145 -0.15 7.00 -14.09
CA GLU A 145 0.04 8.09 -13.11
C GLU A 145 1.45 8.70 -13.17
N ALA A 146 1.96 8.99 -14.38
CA ALA A 146 3.25 9.65 -14.55
C ALA A 146 3.24 11.06 -13.92
N THR A 147 4.25 11.37 -13.10
CA THR A 147 4.30 12.62 -12.34
C THR A 147 5.56 13.42 -12.62
N VAL A 148 5.41 14.73 -12.79
CA VAL A 148 6.53 15.66 -12.97
C VAL A 148 7.35 15.82 -11.68
N ARG A 149 6.73 15.61 -10.52
CA ARG A 149 7.36 15.76 -9.19
C ARG A 149 6.77 14.75 -8.20
N GLY A 150 7.62 14.01 -7.49
CA GLY A 150 7.19 12.99 -6.52
C GLY A 150 7.98 11.69 -6.67
N SER A 151 7.57 10.64 -5.96
CA SER A 151 8.12 9.30 -6.22
C SER A 151 7.65 8.83 -7.59
N ARG A 152 8.57 8.26 -8.37
CA ARG A 152 8.28 7.58 -9.63
C ARG A 152 8.16 6.06 -9.42
N GLU A 153 8.12 5.61 -8.17
CA GLU A 153 8.02 4.19 -7.82
C GLU A 153 6.57 3.73 -7.96
N GLY A 154 6.25 3.14 -9.12
CA GLY A 154 5.01 2.38 -9.33
C GLY A 154 5.07 1.00 -8.66
N PHE A 155 3.90 0.47 -8.35
CA PHE A 155 3.73 -0.95 -8.09
C PHE A 155 3.94 -1.76 -9.37
N ASN A 156 4.19 -3.06 -9.21
CA ASN A 156 4.29 -4.02 -10.31
C ASN A 156 3.37 -5.23 -10.05
N GLU A 157 3.45 -6.25 -10.88
CA GLU A 157 2.56 -7.41 -10.81
C GLU A 157 2.86 -8.34 -9.63
N VAL A 158 3.98 -8.15 -8.91
CA VAL A 158 4.42 -9.03 -7.84
C VAL A 158 3.97 -8.49 -6.49
N ILE A 159 2.98 -9.16 -5.88
CA ILE A 159 2.37 -8.70 -4.62
C ILE A 159 3.37 -8.52 -3.47
N GLN A 160 4.39 -9.37 -3.41
CA GLN A 160 5.44 -9.31 -2.39
C GLN A 160 6.25 -8.01 -2.50
N THR A 161 6.68 -7.67 -3.72
CA THR A 161 7.39 -6.42 -4.01
C THR A 161 6.55 -5.21 -3.59
N ASN A 162 5.26 -5.22 -3.94
CA ASN A 162 4.34 -4.13 -3.61
C ASN A 162 4.17 -3.94 -2.09
N THR A 163 4.04 -5.02 -1.32
CA THR A 163 3.99 -4.92 0.14
C THR A 163 5.29 -4.40 0.76
N SER A 164 6.45 -4.79 0.21
CA SER A 164 7.75 -4.27 0.65
C SER A 164 7.93 -2.78 0.34
N LEU A 165 7.39 -2.29 -0.78
CA LEU A 165 7.37 -0.85 -1.11
C LEU A 165 6.61 -0.04 -0.06
N ILE A 166 5.46 -0.55 0.41
CA ILE A 166 4.71 0.09 1.49
C ILE A 166 5.49 0.06 2.80
N ARG A 167 6.07 -1.08 3.18
CA ARG A 167 6.88 -1.20 4.40
C ARG A 167 8.06 -0.25 4.43
N ARG A 168 8.73 -0.05 3.30
CA ARG A 168 9.83 0.92 3.17
C ARG A 168 9.39 2.36 3.45
N LYS A 169 8.14 2.71 3.14
CA LYS A 169 7.57 4.04 3.40
C LYS A 169 6.96 4.16 4.79
N ILE A 170 6.41 3.06 5.33
CA ILE A 170 5.74 3.00 6.64
C ILE A 170 6.51 2.06 7.57
N ASN A 171 7.52 2.60 8.24
CA ASN A 171 8.25 1.91 9.30
C ASN A 171 7.45 1.98 10.61
N ASN A 172 6.46 1.10 10.76
CA ASN A 172 5.59 1.04 11.93
C ASN A 172 5.15 -0.42 12.21
N PRO A 173 5.30 -0.96 13.43
CA PRO A 173 4.88 -2.33 13.75
C PRO A 173 3.36 -2.54 13.65
N ASN A 174 2.55 -1.47 13.80
CA ASN A 174 1.10 -1.53 13.69
C ASN A 174 0.59 -1.63 12.24
N LEU A 175 1.48 -1.55 11.24
CA LEU A 175 1.10 -1.81 9.85
C LEU A 175 0.98 -3.33 9.69
N ILE A 176 -0.22 -3.79 9.36
CA ILE A 176 -0.59 -5.20 9.26
C ILE A 176 -0.86 -5.54 7.81
N PHE A 177 -0.38 -6.70 7.39
CA PHE A 177 -0.75 -7.36 6.14
C PHE A 177 -1.45 -8.68 6.44
N GLU A 178 -2.68 -8.83 5.97
CA GLU A 178 -3.43 -10.08 5.95
C GLU A 178 -3.44 -10.67 4.55
N GLU A 179 -3.42 -12.00 4.41
CA GLU A 179 -3.49 -12.68 3.11
C GLU A 179 -4.76 -13.52 2.99
N LEU A 180 -5.38 -13.46 1.82
CA LEU A 180 -6.54 -14.24 1.40
C LEU A 180 -6.23 -14.86 0.04
N ILE A 181 -6.87 -16.00 -0.25
CA ILE A 181 -6.83 -16.64 -1.57
C ILE A 181 -8.25 -16.62 -2.11
N ILE A 182 -8.45 -15.99 -3.27
CA ILE A 182 -9.76 -15.80 -3.87
C ILE A 182 -9.74 -16.29 -5.33
N GLY A 183 -10.85 -16.85 -5.80
CA GLY A 183 -10.97 -17.47 -7.12
C GLY A 183 -10.80 -18.99 -7.05
N LYS A 184 -11.76 -19.73 -7.61
CA LYS A 184 -11.78 -21.19 -7.59
C LYS A 184 -10.67 -21.82 -8.45
N GLU A 185 -10.51 -21.30 -9.66
CA GLU A 185 -9.56 -21.79 -10.65
C GLU A 185 -8.23 -21.04 -10.56
N THR A 186 -8.25 -19.70 -10.39
CA THR A 186 -7.01 -18.90 -10.35
C THR A 186 -6.30 -18.94 -9.00
N LYS A 187 -7.02 -19.15 -7.89
CA LYS A 187 -6.48 -19.11 -6.52
C LYS A 187 -5.55 -17.90 -6.30
N THR A 188 -6.04 -16.73 -6.71
CA THR A 188 -5.28 -15.48 -6.70
C THR A 188 -5.03 -15.02 -5.27
N LYS A 189 -3.79 -14.64 -4.95
CA LYS A 189 -3.45 -14.06 -3.65
C LYS A 189 -3.93 -12.62 -3.59
N VAL A 190 -4.61 -12.28 -2.51
CA VAL A 190 -5.07 -10.92 -2.20
C VAL A 190 -4.55 -10.56 -0.82
N ARG A 191 -3.91 -9.39 -0.68
CA ARG A 191 -3.44 -8.90 0.62
C ARG A 191 -4.21 -7.66 1.03
N ILE A 192 -4.62 -7.61 2.29
CA ILE A 192 -5.21 -6.43 2.91
C ILE A 192 -4.12 -5.77 3.75
N ALA A 193 -3.88 -4.48 3.56
CA ALA A 193 -2.94 -3.70 4.36
C ALA A 193 -3.66 -2.55 5.08
N TYR A 194 -3.39 -2.37 6.37
CA TYR A 194 -3.94 -1.27 7.14
C TYR A 194 -3.08 -0.99 8.37
N LEU A 195 -3.26 0.18 8.96
CA LEU A 195 -2.59 0.58 10.19
C LEU A 195 -3.55 0.42 11.37
N ASP A 196 -3.37 -0.60 12.22
CA ASP A 196 -4.36 -1.04 13.22
C ASP A 196 -4.82 0.07 14.18
N ASN A 197 -3.89 0.96 14.55
CA ASN A 197 -4.15 2.03 15.49
C ASN A 197 -4.75 3.31 14.87
N VAL A 198 -4.89 3.37 13.54
CA VAL A 198 -5.45 4.53 12.81
C VAL A 198 -6.71 4.15 12.02
N ALA A 199 -6.70 2.99 11.37
CA ALA A 199 -7.81 2.55 10.52
C ALA A 199 -9.07 2.22 11.33
N ASN A 200 -10.24 2.51 10.76
CA ASN A 200 -11.51 2.17 11.41
C ASN A 200 -11.73 0.66 11.36
N LYS A 201 -11.88 0.03 12.54
CA LYS A 201 -12.10 -1.42 12.69
C LYS A 201 -13.34 -1.91 11.95
N GLU A 202 -14.42 -1.13 11.91
CA GLU A 202 -15.63 -1.50 11.17
C GLU A 202 -15.37 -1.61 9.67
N VAL A 203 -14.56 -0.71 9.11
CA VAL A 203 -14.17 -0.74 7.70
C VAL A 203 -13.30 -1.97 7.41
N ILE A 204 -12.34 -2.27 8.29
CA ILE A 204 -11.48 -3.46 8.14
C ILE A 204 -12.33 -4.75 8.13
N GLU A 205 -13.25 -4.89 9.09
CA GLU A 205 -14.13 -6.06 9.17
C GLU A 205 -15.05 -6.18 7.95
N GLU A 206 -15.59 -5.07 7.45
CA GLU A 206 -16.46 -5.07 6.27
C GLU A 206 -15.68 -5.49 5.02
N VAL A 207 -14.48 -4.94 4.80
CA VAL A 207 -13.59 -5.34 3.70
C VAL A 207 -13.27 -6.82 3.78
N ARG A 208 -12.87 -7.31 4.96
CA ARG A 208 -12.57 -8.73 5.18
C ARG A 208 -13.79 -9.61 4.89
N THR A 209 -14.97 -9.17 5.34
CA THR A 209 -16.24 -9.89 5.15
C THR A 209 -16.63 -9.96 3.69
N ARG A 210 -16.53 -8.84 2.94
CA ARG A 210 -16.85 -8.80 1.52
C ARG A 210 -15.90 -9.65 0.69
N LEU A 211 -14.60 -9.50 0.90
CA LEU A 211 -13.59 -10.30 0.19
C LEU A 211 -13.78 -11.80 0.41
N LYS A 212 -14.09 -12.23 1.65
CA LYS A 212 -14.37 -13.65 1.95
C LYS A 212 -15.67 -14.17 1.35
N LYS A 213 -16.64 -13.30 1.04
CA LYS A 213 -17.91 -13.67 0.40
C LYS A 213 -17.80 -13.85 -1.11
N ILE A 214 -16.72 -13.38 -1.73
CA ILE A 214 -16.52 -13.47 -3.18
C ILE A 214 -16.46 -14.94 -3.60
N LYS A 215 -17.41 -15.35 -4.45
CA LYS A 215 -17.46 -16.67 -5.08
C LYS A 215 -17.42 -16.49 -6.59
N THR A 216 -16.21 -16.50 -7.14
CA THR A 216 -15.94 -16.40 -8.58
C THR A 216 -14.96 -17.50 -8.99
N ASP A 217 -14.99 -17.85 -10.28
CA ASP A 217 -14.04 -18.83 -10.82
C ASP A 217 -12.64 -18.24 -10.94
N ALA A 218 -12.51 -16.96 -11.31
CA ALA A 218 -11.24 -16.29 -11.57
C ALA A 218 -11.21 -14.84 -11.08
N ILE A 219 -10.03 -14.39 -10.67
CA ILE A 219 -9.67 -12.98 -10.47
C ILE A 219 -8.37 -12.73 -11.23
N LEU A 220 -8.43 -11.85 -12.22
CA LEU A 220 -7.30 -11.50 -13.08
C LEU A 220 -6.77 -10.09 -12.81
N GLU A 221 -7.58 -9.22 -12.21
CA GLU A 221 -7.25 -7.81 -12.01
C GLU A 221 -8.02 -7.24 -10.80
N THR A 222 -7.52 -6.15 -10.20
CA THR A 222 -8.19 -5.44 -9.10
C THR A 222 -9.58 -4.94 -9.45
N GLY A 223 -9.85 -4.59 -10.72
CA GLY A 223 -11.20 -4.15 -11.14
C GLY A 223 -12.29 -5.20 -10.88
N TYR A 224 -11.93 -6.49 -10.84
CA TYR A 224 -12.86 -7.56 -10.47
C TYR A 224 -13.22 -7.46 -8.99
N LEU A 225 -12.20 -7.24 -8.13
CA LEU A 225 -12.40 -7.07 -6.69
C LEU A 225 -13.21 -5.82 -6.38
N GLU A 226 -12.95 -4.73 -7.11
CA GLU A 226 -13.63 -3.45 -6.97
C GLU A 226 -15.16 -3.62 -7.06
N GLN A 227 -15.64 -4.29 -8.12
CA GLN A 227 -17.07 -4.54 -8.32
C GLN A 227 -17.72 -5.38 -7.20
N TYR A 228 -16.98 -6.29 -6.58
CA TYR A 228 -17.51 -7.13 -5.50
C TYR A 228 -17.56 -6.43 -4.15
N ILE A 229 -16.67 -5.46 -3.92
CA ILE A 229 -16.53 -4.79 -2.62
C ILE A 229 -17.14 -3.38 -2.61
N GLU A 230 -17.62 -2.87 -3.75
CA GLU A 230 -18.22 -1.55 -3.86
C GLU A 230 -19.48 -1.38 -2.99
N ASP A 231 -19.56 -0.28 -2.24
CA ASP A 231 -20.70 0.02 -1.36
C ASP A 231 -21.98 0.33 -2.12
N HIS A 232 -21.83 1.10 -3.20
CA HIS A 232 -22.94 1.62 -3.98
C HIS A 232 -22.66 1.43 -5.47
N PRO A 233 -22.93 0.23 -6.02
CA PRO A 233 -22.68 -0.06 -7.44
C PRO A 233 -23.56 0.77 -8.40
N SER A 234 -24.57 1.48 -7.88
CA SER A 234 -25.39 2.44 -8.64
C SER A 234 -24.92 3.89 -8.49
N SER A 235 -23.88 4.14 -7.69
CA SER A 235 -23.28 5.46 -7.56
C SER A 235 -22.50 5.79 -8.83
N ILE A 236 -22.66 7.03 -9.31
CA ILE A 236 -21.80 7.57 -10.38
C ILE A 236 -20.43 8.01 -9.86
N PHE A 237 -20.26 8.06 -8.53
CA PHE A 237 -19.00 8.42 -7.89
C PHE A 237 -18.35 7.17 -7.29
N PRO A 238 -17.04 6.96 -7.54
CA PRO A 238 -16.34 5.79 -7.05
C PRO A 238 -16.24 5.84 -5.52
N THR A 239 -16.57 4.72 -4.87
CA THR A 239 -16.38 4.54 -3.43
C THR A 239 -15.07 3.83 -3.08
N ILE A 240 -14.33 3.42 -4.11
CA ILE A 240 -13.03 2.73 -4.04
C ILE A 240 -12.05 3.54 -4.89
N GLY A 241 -10.88 3.81 -4.36
CA GLY A 241 -9.81 4.49 -5.10
C GLY A 241 -8.81 3.46 -5.58
N ASN A 242 -8.35 3.56 -6.82
CA ASN A 242 -7.26 2.75 -7.36
C ASN A 242 -6.01 3.61 -7.58
N SER A 243 -4.84 2.97 -7.51
CA SER A 243 -3.56 3.66 -7.65
C SER A 243 -2.46 2.68 -8.06
N GLU A 244 -1.62 3.08 -9.00
CA GLU A 244 -0.33 2.42 -9.28
C GLU A 244 0.78 2.97 -8.39
N LYS A 245 0.55 4.15 -7.80
CA LYS A 245 1.55 4.87 -7.00
C LYS A 245 1.68 4.35 -5.56
N SER A 246 2.86 3.86 -5.22
CA SER A 246 3.15 3.33 -3.89
C SER A 246 3.15 4.38 -2.77
N ASP A 247 3.53 5.63 -3.08
CA ASP A 247 3.52 6.76 -2.15
C ASP A 247 2.10 7.26 -1.84
N LYS A 248 1.22 7.32 -2.86
CA LYS A 248 -0.20 7.65 -2.69
C LYS A 248 -0.89 6.64 -1.78
N VAL A 249 -0.70 5.34 -2.02
CA VAL A 249 -1.27 4.29 -1.16
C VAL A 249 -0.72 4.35 0.26
N ALA A 250 0.59 4.56 0.43
CA ALA A 250 1.17 4.72 1.76
C ALA A 250 0.55 5.91 2.52
N ALA A 251 0.37 7.05 1.85
CA ALA A 251 -0.31 8.20 2.44
C ALA A 251 -1.75 7.87 2.85
N LYS A 252 -2.49 7.14 2.01
CA LYS A 252 -3.86 6.70 2.33
C LYS A 252 -3.94 5.75 3.52
N ILE A 253 -3.00 4.81 3.64
CA ILE A 253 -2.91 3.95 4.83
C ILE A 253 -2.64 4.78 6.10
N LEU A 254 -1.76 5.78 6.01
CA LEU A 254 -1.48 6.71 7.13
C LEU A 254 -2.69 7.61 7.47
N GLU A 255 -3.55 7.91 6.49
CA GLU A 255 -4.84 8.59 6.69
C GLU A 255 -5.93 7.66 7.27
N GLY A 256 -5.62 6.38 7.52
CA GLY A 256 -6.55 5.40 8.10
C GLY A 256 -7.38 4.63 7.08
N ARG A 257 -6.99 4.65 5.80
CA ARG A 257 -7.61 3.81 4.77
C ARG A 257 -7.05 2.39 4.79
N VAL A 258 -7.85 1.45 4.31
CA VAL A 258 -7.44 0.08 4.06
C VAL A 258 -7.01 -0.03 2.60
N ALA A 259 -5.86 -0.64 2.35
CA ALA A 259 -5.36 -0.94 1.02
C ALA A 259 -5.55 -2.43 0.69
N ILE A 260 -5.86 -2.74 -0.57
CA ILE A 260 -6.10 -4.11 -1.05
C ILE A 260 -5.24 -4.35 -2.28
N PHE A 261 -4.32 -5.30 -2.16
CA PHE A 261 -3.38 -5.71 -3.20
C PHE A 261 -3.89 -7.00 -3.84
N CYS A 262 -3.79 -7.10 -5.16
CA CYS A 262 -4.06 -8.32 -5.90
C CYS A 262 -2.78 -8.76 -6.61
N ASP A 263 -2.44 -10.04 -6.53
CA ASP A 263 -1.29 -10.59 -7.24
C ASP A 263 -1.57 -10.61 -8.76
N GLY A 264 -0.56 -10.26 -9.56
CA GLY A 264 -0.67 -10.20 -11.02
C GLY A 264 -1.04 -8.83 -11.61
N THR A 265 -1.13 -7.76 -10.80
CA THR A 265 -1.49 -6.41 -11.29
C THR A 265 -0.75 -5.31 -10.53
N PRO A 266 -0.37 -4.20 -11.21
CA PRO A 266 0.28 -3.05 -10.58
C PRO A 266 -0.70 -2.11 -9.87
N PHE A 267 -2.01 -2.40 -9.85
CA PHE A 267 -2.98 -1.54 -9.18
C PHE A 267 -3.26 -2.01 -7.76
N VAL A 268 -3.45 -1.05 -6.86
CA VAL A 268 -3.86 -1.27 -5.48
C VAL A 268 -5.10 -0.46 -5.18
N LEU A 269 -6.10 -1.11 -4.58
CA LEU A 269 -7.34 -0.46 -4.18
C LEU A 269 -7.19 0.16 -2.79
N THR A 270 -7.89 1.26 -2.54
CA THR A 270 -7.92 1.97 -1.25
C THR A 270 -9.36 2.28 -0.86
N VAL A 271 -9.72 2.00 0.39
CA VAL A 271 -11.09 2.12 0.88
C VAL A 271 -11.15 2.68 2.32
N PRO A 272 -12.18 3.48 2.64
CA PRO A 272 -13.15 4.06 1.71
C PRO A 272 -12.50 5.20 0.89
N HIS A 273 -13.01 5.43 -0.32
CA HIS A 273 -12.65 6.59 -1.12
C HIS A 273 -13.73 7.66 -0.98
N LEU A 274 -13.35 8.85 -0.51
CA LEU A 274 -14.27 9.97 -0.37
C LEU A 274 -14.32 10.82 -1.65
N PHE A 275 -15.48 11.39 -1.95
CA PHE A 275 -15.67 12.27 -3.11
C PHE A 275 -14.66 13.43 -3.17
N ILE A 276 -14.24 13.98 -2.02
CA ILE A 276 -13.24 15.06 -1.98
C ILE A 276 -11.87 14.62 -2.52
N GLU A 277 -11.56 13.33 -2.46
CA GLU A 277 -10.29 12.76 -2.94
C GLU A 277 -10.22 12.76 -4.48
N VAL A 278 -11.35 12.80 -5.19
CA VAL A 278 -11.40 12.96 -6.66
C VAL A 278 -10.77 14.28 -7.11
N PHE A 279 -10.80 15.31 -6.27
CA PHE A 279 -10.18 16.61 -6.58
C PHE A 279 -8.74 16.73 -6.10
N GLN A 280 -8.18 15.66 -5.54
CA GLN A 280 -6.82 15.64 -5.00
C GLN A 280 -5.92 14.84 -5.92
N VAL A 281 -4.73 15.37 -6.15
CA VAL A 281 -3.67 14.71 -6.90
C VAL A 281 -2.45 14.60 -5.98
N PRO A 282 -1.64 13.52 -6.02
CA PRO A 282 -0.50 13.35 -5.12
C PRO A 282 0.45 14.55 -5.06
N GLU A 283 0.67 15.21 -6.20
CA GLU A 283 1.50 16.40 -6.33
C GLU A 283 1.04 17.58 -5.47
N ASP A 284 -0.25 17.64 -5.15
CA ASP A 284 -0.82 18.67 -4.29
C ASP A 284 -0.18 18.64 -2.89
N TYR A 285 0.38 17.51 -2.46
CA TYR A 285 1.08 17.36 -1.18
C TYR A 285 2.56 17.74 -1.24
N TYR A 286 3.13 17.95 -2.44
CA TYR A 286 4.54 18.33 -2.63
C TYR A 286 4.74 19.83 -2.87
N ILE A 287 3.64 20.59 -2.99
CA ILE A 287 3.64 22.04 -3.13
C ILE A 287 3.17 22.72 -1.84
N ASN A 288 3.35 24.03 -1.75
CA ASN A 288 2.91 24.80 -0.58
C ASN A 288 1.39 24.64 -0.35
N THR A 289 1.00 24.43 0.91
CA THR A 289 -0.39 24.28 1.36
C THR A 289 -1.33 25.36 0.82
N TYR A 290 -0.90 26.63 0.76
CA TYR A 290 -1.73 27.72 0.24
C TYR A 290 -2.02 27.56 -1.26
N THR A 291 -0.99 27.24 -2.05
CA THR A 291 -1.13 27.00 -3.49
C THR A 291 -1.98 25.76 -3.76
N SER A 292 -1.70 24.66 -3.05
CA SER A 292 -2.47 23.41 -3.11
C SER A 292 -3.95 23.63 -2.81
N SER A 293 -4.26 24.36 -1.75
CA SER A 293 -5.64 24.66 -1.35
C SER A 293 -6.37 25.50 -2.39
N LEU A 294 -5.72 26.52 -2.96
CA LEU A 294 -6.30 27.33 -4.03
C LEU A 294 -6.59 26.49 -5.28
N ILE A 295 -5.66 25.61 -5.69
CA ILE A 295 -5.87 24.71 -6.84
C ILE A 295 -7.05 23.77 -6.58
N ARG A 296 -7.14 23.18 -5.37
CA ARG A 296 -8.28 22.32 -4.98
C ARG A 296 -9.61 23.07 -5.05
N ILE A 297 -9.67 24.31 -4.57
CA ILE A 297 -10.86 25.17 -4.70
C ILE A 297 -11.20 25.42 -6.18
N PHE A 298 -10.21 25.73 -7.01
CA PHE A 298 -10.44 25.91 -8.45
C PHE A 298 -10.95 24.64 -9.13
N ARG A 299 -10.46 23.45 -8.76
CA ARG A 299 -10.98 22.17 -9.30
C ARG A 299 -12.45 21.95 -8.92
N ILE A 300 -12.82 22.24 -7.67
CA ILE A 300 -14.21 22.17 -7.21
C ILE A 300 -15.08 23.19 -7.97
N MET A 301 -14.65 24.45 -8.09
CA MET A 301 -15.37 25.47 -8.87
C MET A 301 -15.50 25.08 -10.34
N SER A 302 -14.45 24.49 -10.92
CA SER A 302 -14.44 24.04 -12.31
C SER A 302 -15.48 22.96 -12.55
N LEU A 303 -15.68 22.03 -11.60
CA LEU A 303 -16.77 21.05 -11.70
C LEU A 303 -18.13 21.73 -11.80
N PHE A 304 -18.43 22.68 -10.90
CA PHE A 304 -19.70 23.41 -10.93
C PHE A 304 -19.88 24.18 -12.24
N LEU A 305 -18.84 24.84 -12.73
CA LEU A 305 -18.88 25.56 -14.00
C LEU A 305 -19.07 24.60 -15.18
N THR A 306 -18.33 23.50 -15.27
CA THR A 306 -18.44 22.54 -16.38
C THR A 306 -19.83 21.91 -16.47
N VAL A 307 -20.43 21.54 -15.33
CA VAL A 307 -21.80 20.96 -15.31
C VAL A 307 -22.86 22.03 -15.56
N SER A 308 -22.71 23.24 -15.01
CA SER A 308 -23.74 24.28 -15.09
C SER A 308 -23.70 25.09 -16.39
N THR A 309 -22.53 25.26 -17.01
CA THR A 309 -22.36 26.14 -18.19
C THR A 309 -23.24 25.72 -19.37
N PRO A 310 -23.32 24.43 -19.77
CA PRO A 310 -24.23 24.02 -20.83
C PRO A 310 -25.70 24.31 -20.50
N ALA A 311 -26.12 24.06 -19.25
CA ALA A 311 -27.48 24.31 -18.81
C ALA A 311 -27.82 25.82 -18.81
N VAL A 312 -26.90 26.65 -18.31
CA VAL A 312 -27.04 28.11 -18.31
C VAL A 312 -27.07 28.66 -19.75
N PHE A 313 -26.24 28.13 -20.64
CA PHE A 313 -26.24 28.50 -22.05
C PHE A 313 -27.59 28.22 -22.71
N VAL A 314 -28.12 27.00 -22.57
CA VAL A 314 -29.42 26.64 -23.14
C VAL A 314 -30.54 27.51 -22.53
N ALA A 315 -30.50 27.77 -21.22
CA ALA A 315 -31.49 28.59 -20.54
C ALA A 315 -31.48 30.06 -21.00
N ALA A 316 -30.28 30.65 -21.16
CA ALA A 316 -30.13 32.03 -21.65
C ALA A 316 -30.58 32.15 -23.10
N ALA A 317 -30.18 31.19 -23.95
CA ALA A 317 -30.49 31.19 -25.38
C ALA A 317 -31.97 30.90 -25.68
N THR A 318 -32.70 30.23 -24.79
CA THR A 318 -34.11 29.83 -25.04
C THR A 318 -35.13 30.68 -24.27
N PHE A 319 -34.80 31.16 -23.06
CA PHE A 319 -35.78 31.79 -22.17
C PHE A 319 -35.44 33.24 -21.77
N HIS A 320 -34.17 33.65 -21.83
CA HIS A 320 -33.72 34.97 -21.35
C HIS A 320 -32.91 35.70 -22.41
N HIS A 321 -33.53 35.97 -23.56
CA HIS A 321 -32.85 36.60 -24.70
C HIS A 321 -32.31 38.00 -24.33
N GLU A 322 -32.94 38.70 -23.39
CA GLU A 322 -32.48 40.01 -22.89
C GLU A 322 -31.08 39.98 -22.26
N MET A 323 -30.59 38.81 -21.84
CA MET A 323 -29.23 38.63 -21.31
C MET A 323 -28.17 38.56 -22.41
N VAL A 324 -28.56 38.30 -23.65
CA VAL A 324 -27.66 38.13 -24.79
C VAL A 324 -27.63 39.43 -25.61
N PRO A 325 -26.44 40.00 -25.88
CA PRO A 325 -26.31 41.18 -26.73
C PRO A 325 -27.08 41.01 -28.05
N THR A 326 -27.82 42.04 -28.46
CA THR A 326 -28.74 41.97 -29.60
C THR A 326 -28.03 41.58 -30.91
N LEU A 327 -26.77 41.96 -31.06
CA LEU A 327 -25.94 41.58 -32.20
C LEU A 327 -25.65 40.06 -32.25
N LEU A 328 -25.51 39.41 -31.10
CA LEU A 328 -25.30 37.96 -31.03
C LEU A 328 -26.62 37.22 -31.27
N LEU A 329 -27.73 37.71 -30.73
CA LEU A 329 -29.06 37.13 -30.97
C LEU A 329 -29.42 37.08 -32.47
N THR A 330 -29.17 38.15 -33.21
CA THR A 330 -29.47 38.17 -34.66
C THR A 330 -28.61 37.16 -35.42
N THR A 331 -27.35 36.97 -35.03
CA THR A 331 -26.49 35.93 -35.62
C THR A 331 -26.92 34.52 -35.23
N MET A 332 -27.39 34.30 -33.99
CA MET A 332 -27.87 33.01 -33.52
C MET A 332 -29.18 32.62 -34.21
N ALA A 333 -30.14 33.55 -34.31
CA ALA A 333 -31.41 33.32 -35.02
C ALA A 333 -31.21 33.01 -36.51
N ALA A 334 -30.27 33.69 -37.17
CA ALA A 334 -29.92 33.39 -38.56
C ALA A 334 -29.21 32.03 -38.75
N ALA A 335 -28.55 31.53 -37.70
CA ALA A 335 -27.97 30.19 -37.69
C ALA A 335 -29.03 29.11 -37.43
N GLU A 336 -29.97 29.34 -36.51
CA GLU A 336 -31.08 28.41 -36.22
C GLU A 336 -31.97 28.14 -37.45
N GLU A 337 -32.20 29.14 -38.30
CA GLU A 337 -32.99 28.95 -39.53
C GLU A 337 -32.37 27.88 -40.46
N ARG A 338 -31.10 27.54 -40.28
CA ARG A 338 -30.35 26.57 -41.09
C ARG A 338 -30.26 25.19 -40.45
N VAL A 339 -30.74 25.00 -39.21
CA VAL A 339 -30.56 23.76 -38.45
C VAL A 339 -31.91 23.23 -37.96
N PRO A 340 -32.23 21.94 -38.14
CA PRO A 340 -33.57 21.42 -37.88
C PRO A 340 -33.87 21.09 -36.40
N PHE A 341 -32.89 21.23 -35.50
CA PHE A 341 -33.00 20.76 -34.11
C PHE A 341 -33.08 21.92 -33.12
N PRO A 342 -33.87 21.79 -32.03
CA PRO A 342 -33.84 22.75 -30.93
C PRO A 342 -32.46 22.80 -30.25
N ILE A 343 -32.07 23.98 -29.75
CA ILE A 343 -30.78 24.23 -29.07
C ILE A 343 -30.47 23.18 -27.99
N LEU A 344 -31.47 22.77 -27.20
CA LEU A 344 -31.28 21.74 -26.16
C LEU A 344 -30.80 20.41 -26.75
N LEU A 345 -31.41 19.97 -27.85
CA LEU A 345 -31.07 18.70 -28.49
C LEU A 345 -29.70 18.79 -29.17
N GLU A 346 -29.39 19.94 -29.79
CA GLU A 346 -28.06 20.20 -30.35
C GLU A 346 -26.97 20.15 -29.27
N ALA A 347 -27.19 20.78 -28.12
CA ALA A 347 -26.24 20.77 -27.00
C ALA A 347 -26.01 19.35 -26.46
N ILE A 348 -27.07 18.53 -26.31
CA ILE A 348 -26.95 17.13 -25.89
C ILE A 348 -26.16 16.31 -26.93
N ILE A 349 -26.47 16.46 -28.22
CA ILE A 349 -25.77 15.77 -29.30
C ILE A 349 -24.29 16.17 -29.31
N MET A 350 -23.98 17.46 -29.13
CA MET A 350 -22.61 17.95 -29.07
C MET A 350 -21.84 17.35 -27.88
N ILE A 351 -22.46 17.24 -26.70
CA ILE A 351 -21.85 16.59 -25.53
C ILE A 351 -21.56 15.11 -25.85
N VAL A 352 -22.52 14.39 -26.42
CA VAL A 352 -22.33 12.97 -26.78
C VAL A 352 -21.22 12.80 -27.82
N ILE A 353 -21.21 13.62 -28.87
CA ILE A 353 -20.15 13.58 -29.89
C ILE A 353 -18.79 13.90 -29.28
N PHE A 354 -18.70 14.90 -28.39
CA PHE A 354 -17.46 15.24 -27.72
C PHE A 354 -16.93 14.09 -26.86
N GLU A 355 -17.80 13.43 -26.08
CA GLU A 355 -17.42 12.26 -25.29
C GLU A 355 -16.99 11.08 -26.18
N LEU A 356 -17.70 10.82 -27.29
CA LEU A 356 -17.31 9.79 -28.28
C LEU A 356 -15.95 10.08 -28.93
N LEU A 357 -15.69 11.34 -29.30
CA LEU A 357 -14.41 11.76 -29.86
C LEU A 357 -13.29 11.66 -28.82
N ARG A 358 -13.57 11.98 -27.55
CA ARG A 358 -12.60 11.85 -26.46
C ARG A 358 -12.24 10.38 -26.23
N GLU A 359 -13.23 9.49 -26.23
CA GLU A 359 -13.03 8.05 -26.08
C GLU A 359 -12.26 7.47 -27.26
N ALA A 360 -12.63 7.85 -28.50
CA ALA A 360 -11.96 7.39 -29.71
C ALA A 360 -10.55 7.98 -29.92
N GLY A 361 -10.23 9.10 -29.26
CA GLY A 361 -8.95 9.81 -29.38
C GLY A 361 -8.02 9.69 -28.16
N GLY A 362 -8.40 8.89 -27.16
CA GLY A 362 -7.59 8.69 -25.95
C GLY A 362 -6.30 7.89 -26.21
N PRO A 363 -5.32 7.89 -25.28
CA PRO A 363 -4.00 7.28 -25.47
C PRO A 363 -3.99 5.77 -25.72
N ASN A 364 -5.14 5.11 -25.61
CA ASN A 364 -5.32 3.66 -25.75
C ASN A 364 -6.26 3.28 -26.91
N ALA A 365 -6.49 4.19 -27.89
CA ALA A 365 -7.08 3.85 -29.19
C ALA A 365 -6.02 3.48 -30.23
#